data_AF-A0A7K0DBZ3-F1
#
_entry.id   AF-A0A7K0DBZ3-F1
#
_cell.length_a   1.000
_cell.length_b   1.000
_cell.length_c   1.000
_cell.angle_alpha   90.00
_cell.angle_beta   90.00
_cell.angle_gamma   90.00
#
_symmetry.space_group_name_H-M   'P 1'
#
loop_
_entity.id
_entity.type
_entity.pdbx_description
1 polymer ?
#
loop_
_entity_poly.entity_id
_entity_poly.type
_entity_poly.pdbx_seq_one_letter_code
_entity_poly.pdbx_strand_id
1 'polypeptide(L)'
;MPHAYCWFDDPRIANGDPAGARLGWGGMNGIGARVVTLGFVGIEWSSVVAVPRDEVFAWFERPGAFARLAPPWQPVQVRSEARSLADGRAVLRLPGGLSWVAQHRGSEYDPPHRFVDEVVGDGLGTLPAGLLPWRHTHEFEIVGADHTRVVDRVDSPVPGFALRSMFAYRSRQLADDLAAHRLAAAHGLGPSVVAVTGASGLVGAALTALLTTGGHTVIRLVRRTPSGPDERRWDPADPEPGLLAGVDAVVHLAGASIAGRFTDAHKRAIADSRIEPTRRLADLAARSGVRTFVSASAIGWYGADRGDEPLTENSSRGTGFLADLVTGWESAATEVADRVRVVTVRTGIVQSPRGGTLRLLRPLFTAGLGGRIGDGTQWLSWIGIDDLVEVYHRALWDANLVGPVNAVAPQPVTNADYTRTLARVVRRPALLPVPEFGPALLLGTEGARELAAASQRVQPTRLQESEHRFRTPALDFALRHILGRTLDNRTQR
;
A
#
# COMPACT_ATOMS: atom_id res chain seq x y z
N MET A 1 24.82 17.16 -17.77
CA MET A 1 25.74 16.31 -18.57
C MET A 1 26.78 15.72 -17.63
N PRO A 2 27.03 14.41 -17.70
CA PRO A 2 26.19 13.49 -16.92
C PRO A 2 26.95 12.29 -16.33
N HIS A 3 26.33 11.53 -15.42
CA HIS A 3 26.05 10.12 -15.67
C HIS A 3 24.91 9.65 -14.75
N ALA A 4 23.88 9.08 -15.40
CA ALA A 4 22.72 8.47 -14.81
C ALA A 4 23.07 7.09 -14.23
N TYR A 5 22.59 6.80 -13.02
CA TYR A 5 22.58 5.45 -12.48
C TYR A 5 21.25 4.77 -12.87
N CYS A 6 21.28 4.05 -14.00
CA CYS A 6 20.31 3.02 -14.30
C CYS A 6 20.72 1.74 -13.56
N TRP A 7 19.93 1.32 -12.56
CA TRP A 7 20.10 0.02 -11.93
C TRP A 7 18.98 -0.91 -12.38
N PHE A 8 19.26 -1.71 -13.41
CA PHE A 8 18.55 -2.94 -13.74
C PHE A 8 19.57 -3.89 -14.38
N ASP A 9 20.16 -4.76 -13.57
CA ASP A 9 20.92 -5.89 -14.10
C ASP A 9 19.95 -7.00 -14.54
N ASP A 10 20.18 -7.42 -15.78
CA ASP A 10 19.52 -8.48 -16.54
C ASP A 10 19.93 -9.87 -16.01
N PRO A 11 19.02 -10.73 -15.54
CA PRO A 11 19.35 -12.11 -15.21
C PRO A 11 19.34 -12.95 -16.49
N ARG A 12 20.49 -12.98 -17.19
CA ARG A 12 20.71 -13.94 -18.28
C ARG A 12 20.83 -15.36 -17.72
N ILE A 13 19.86 -16.19 -18.11
CA ILE A 13 19.85 -17.65 -17.98
C ILE A 13 21.01 -18.22 -18.82
N ALA A 14 21.97 -18.88 -18.18
CA ALA A 14 22.99 -19.67 -18.87
C ALA A 14 22.46 -21.08 -19.13
N ASN A 15 22.17 -21.40 -20.40
CA ASN A 15 21.89 -22.76 -20.86
C ASN A 15 23.23 -23.51 -21.07
N GLY A 16 23.42 -24.60 -20.34
CA GLY A 16 24.46 -25.60 -20.62
C GLY A 16 23.87 -26.80 -21.35
N ASP A 17 24.38 -27.06 -22.55
CA ASP A 17 24.17 -28.28 -23.34
C ASP A 17 24.94 -29.46 -22.70
N PRO A 18 24.49 -30.71 -22.87
CA PRO A 18 25.45 -31.68 -23.39
C PRO A 18 24.90 -32.65 -24.43
N ALA A 19 25.76 -32.90 -25.41
CA ALA A 19 25.64 -33.89 -26.46
C ALA A 19 25.67 -35.35 -25.95
N GLY A 20 24.84 -36.19 -26.59
CA GLY A 20 25.26 -37.46 -27.21
C GLY A 20 25.48 -38.71 -26.34
N ALA A 21 24.52 -39.64 -26.37
CA ALA A 21 24.80 -41.08 -26.39
C ALA A 21 23.62 -41.86 -27.03
N ARG A 22 23.92 -42.68 -28.05
CA ARG A 22 23.03 -43.71 -28.62
C ARG A 22 23.25 -45.04 -27.89
N LEU A 23 22.20 -45.86 -27.78
CA LEU A 23 22.06 -47.34 -27.74
C LEU A 23 20.58 -47.58 -27.36
N GLY A 24 19.74 -48.44 -27.93
CA GLY A 24 19.90 -49.83 -28.39
C GLY A 24 18.79 -50.66 -27.70
N TRP A 25 17.87 -51.21 -28.50
CA TRP A 25 16.63 -52.00 -28.26
C TRP A 25 16.52 -52.94 -27.03
N GLY A 26 15.28 -53.11 -26.51
CA GLY A 26 14.79 -54.39 -25.96
C GLY A 26 13.78 -54.34 -24.81
N GLY A 27 12.63 -55.00 -24.97
CA GLY A 27 11.92 -55.69 -23.87
C GLY A 27 10.62 -55.07 -23.31
N MET A 28 9.48 -55.63 -23.73
CA MET A 28 8.21 -55.55 -23.00
C MET A 28 8.27 -56.44 -21.75
N ASN A 29 7.80 -55.93 -20.60
CA ASN A 29 6.89 -56.58 -19.62
C ASN A 29 7.06 -55.96 -18.23
N GLY A 30 5.96 -55.53 -17.62
CA GLY A 30 5.93 -55.13 -16.22
C GLY A 30 4.82 -54.13 -15.91
N ILE A 31 3.65 -54.65 -15.53
CA ILE A 31 2.59 -53.86 -14.90
C ILE A 31 3.12 -53.41 -13.54
N GLY A 32 3.73 -52.23 -13.51
CA GLY A 32 4.08 -51.52 -12.28
C GLY A 32 3.21 -50.28 -12.19
N ALA A 33 2.40 -50.20 -11.13
CA ALA A 33 1.73 -48.96 -10.77
C ALA A 33 2.79 -47.88 -10.57
N ARG A 34 2.95 -47.02 -11.58
CA ARG A 34 3.73 -45.78 -11.45
C ARG A 34 2.98 -44.90 -10.47
N VAL A 35 3.43 -44.88 -9.22
CA VAL A 35 3.28 -43.69 -8.39
C VAL A 35 4.03 -42.60 -9.13
N VAL A 36 3.30 -41.79 -9.88
CA VAL A 36 3.82 -40.54 -10.43
C VAL A 36 4.06 -39.64 -9.23
N THR A 37 5.29 -39.61 -8.73
CA THR A 37 5.73 -38.53 -7.86
C THR A 37 5.58 -37.26 -8.70
N LEU A 38 4.51 -36.50 -8.48
CA LEU A 38 4.38 -35.16 -9.04
C LEU A 38 5.58 -34.35 -8.54
N GLY A 39 6.59 -34.18 -9.39
CA GLY A 39 7.72 -33.30 -9.08
C GLY A 39 7.18 -31.92 -8.75
N PHE A 40 7.62 -31.36 -7.63
CA PHE A 40 7.25 -30.01 -7.21
C PHE A 40 7.64 -29.01 -8.33
N VAL A 41 6.68 -28.19 -8.77
CA VAL A 41 6.82 -27.25 -9.93
C VAL A 41 7.03 -25.82 -9.44
N GLY A 42 7.69 -25.68 -8.29
CA GLY A 42 7.80 -24.47 -7.50
C GLY A 42 8.51 -23.28 -8.14
N ILE A 43 8.95 -22.33 -7.32
CA ILE A 43 9.77 -21.19 -7.74
C ILE A 43 10.93 -20.97 -6.78
N GLU A 44 12.10 -20.70 -7.34
CA GLU A 44 13.19 -20.02 -6.64
C GLU A 44 13.28 -18.59 -7.19
N TRP A 45 13.27 -17.62 -6.28
CA TRP A 45 13.38 -16.20 -6.60
C TRP A 45 14.43 -15.58 -5.69
N SER A 46 15.29 -14.72 -6.23
CA SER A 46 16.23 -13.98 -5.41
C SER A 46 16.28 -12.51 -5.81
N SER A 47 16.59 -11.66 -4.84
CA SER A 47 16.78 -10.23 -5.03
C SER A 47 17.80 -9.70 -4.04
N VAL A 48 18.56 -8.66 -4.43
CA VAL A 48 19.53 -8.00 -3.55
C VAL A 48 18.95 -6.69 -3.05
N VAL A 49 19.04 -6.46 -1.74
CA VAL A 49 18.70 -5.20 -1.09
C VAL A 49 19.95 -4.57 -0.49
N ALA A 50 20.07 -3.25 -0.57
CA ALA A 50 21.23 -2.49 -0.09
C ALA A 50 21.11 -2.18 1.43
N VAL A 51 20.91 -3.23 2.22
CA VAL A 51 20.83 -3.19 3.68
C VAL A 51 21.57 -4.40 4.27
N PRO A 52 22.28 -4.27 5.41
CA PRO A 52 22.88 -5.39 6.13
C PRO A 52 21.88 -6.49 6.51
N ARG A 53 22.34 -7.74 6.54
CA ARG A 53 21.48 -8.91 6.72
C ARG A 53 20.64 -8.85 7.99
N ASP A 54 21.24 -8.44 9.09
CA ASP A 54 20.58 -8.43 10.40
C ASP A 54 19.43 -7.42 10.43
N GLU A 55 19.57 -6.29 9.74
CA GLU A 55 18.49 -5.30 9.57
C GLU A 55 17.37 -5.83 8.66
N VAL A 56 17.72 -6.53 7.56
CA VAL A 56 16.73 -7.17 6.69
C VAL A 56 15.96 -8.24 7.46
N PHE A 57 16.65 -9.11 8.20
CA PHE A 57 16.01 -10.16 8.98
C PHE A 57 15.12 -9.58 10.08
N ALA A 58 15.59 -8.57 10.81
CA ALA A 58 14.80 -7.87 11.82
C ALA A 58 13.55 -7.20 11.23
N TRP A 59 13.59 -6.75 9.97
CA TRP A 59 12.40 -6.23 9.27
C TRP A 59 11.33 -7.32 9.11
N PHE A 60 11.72 -8.56 8.76
CA PHE A 60 10.79 -9.70 8.66
C PHE A 60 10.20 -10.11 10.01
N GLU A 61 10.97 -9.94 11.10
CA GLU A 61 10.50 -10.28 12.45
C GLU A 61 9.47 -9.31 13.01
N ARG A 62 9.40 -8.09 12.45
CA ARG A 62 8.52 -7.03 12.96
C ARG A 62 7.08 -7.21 12.48
N PRO A 63 6.09 -6.85 13.32
CA PRO A 63 4.68 -6.85 12.93
C PRO A 63 4.44 -6.02 11.67
N GLY A 64 3.51 -6.45 10.82
CA GLY A 64 3.16 -5.79 9.57
C GLY A 64 4.02 -6.19 8.37
N ALA A 65 5.12 -6.92 8.55
CA ALA A 65 5.97 -7.39 7.44
C ALA A 65 5.14 -8.18 6.40
N PHE A 66 4.30 -9.11 6.86
CA PHE A 66 3.40 -9.83 5.97
C PHE A 66 2.39 -8.89 5.30
N ALA A 67 1.76 -7.97 6.03
CA ALA A 67 0.82 -7.01 5.44
C ALA A 67 1.46 -6.13 4.34
N ARG A 68 2.74 -5.77 4.47
CA ARG A 68 3.50 -5.06 3.42
C ARG A 68 3.77 -5.98 2.23
N LEU A 69 4.22 -7.21 2.45
CA LEU A 69 4.56 -8.15 1.37
C LEU A 69 3.35 -8.82 0.70
N ALA A 70 2.14 -8.70 1.26
CA ALA A 70 0.93 -9.32 0.73
C ALA A 70 0.47 -8.64 -0.57
N PRO A 71 0.47 -9.33 -1.73
CA PRO A 71 0.10 -8.72 -3.01
C PRO A 71 -1.33 -8.17 -2.98
N PRO A 72 -1.52 -6.86 -3.25
CA PRO A 72 -2.81 -6.23 -3.03
C PRO A 72 -3.90 -6.65 -4.04
N TRP A 73 -3.52 -7.27 -5.16
CA TRP A 73 -4.47 -7.77 -6.16
C TRP A 73 -5.05 -9.15 -5.82
N GLN A 74 -4.43 -9.89 -4.91
CA GLN A 74 -4.90 -11.20 -4.46
C GLN A 74 -6.03 -11.01 -3.42
N PRO A 75 -7.07 -11.85 -3.44
CA PRO A 75 -8.23 -11.70 -2.56
C PRO A 75 -7.96 -12.27 -1.16
N VAL A 76 -6.80 -11.95 -0.58
CA VAL A 76 -6.32 -12.48 0.70
C VAL A 76 -6.49 -11.42 1.79
N GLN A 77 -7.13 -11.79 2.89
CA GLN A 77 -7.28 -10.93 4.07
C GLN A 77 -6.52 -11.54 5.24
N VAL A 78 -5.63 -10.77 5.86
CA VAL A 78 -4.94 -11.21 7.07
C VAL A 78 -5.92 -11.20 8.23
N ARG A 79 -6.15 -12.36 8.84
CA ARG A 79 -6.95 -12.49 10.07
C ARG A 79 -6.06 -12.37 11.31
N SER A 80 -4.91 -13.03 11.28
CA SER A 80 -3.88 -12.91 12.30
C SER A 80 -2.50 -13.09 11.65
N GLU A 81 -1.54 -12.26 12.05
CA GLU A 81 -0.14 -12.44 11.70
C GLU A 81 0.57 -13.34 12.72
N ALA A 82 1.61 -14.02 12.26
CA ALA A 82 2.51 -14.74 13.15
C ALA A 82 3.25 -13.72 14.03
N ARG A 83 3.28 -13.96 15.35
CA ARG A 83 4.01 -13.11 16.31
C ARG A 83 5.50 -13.46 16.40
N SER A 84 5.93 -14.51 15.70
CA SER A 84 7.25 -15.12 15.79
C SER A 84 7.54 -15.80 14.45
N LEU A 85 8.75 -15.58 13.91
CA LEU A 85 9.25 -16.33 12.74
C LEU A 85 9.76 -17.73 13.11
N ALA A 86 9.96 -18.01 14.39
CA ALA A 86 10.39 -19.33 14.86
C ALA A 86 9.23 -20.33 14.78
N ASP A 87 8.11 -20.02 15.41
CA ASP A 87 7.02 -20.96 15.66
C ASP A 87 5.63 -20.32 15.53
N GLY A 88 5.57 -19.06 15.10
CA GLY A 88 4.33 -18.32 14.99
C GLY A 88 3.42 -18.86 13.89
N ARG A 89 2.13 -18.60 14.09
CA ARG A 89 1.06 -19.05 13.21
C ARG A 89 0.32 -17.86 12.61
N ALA A 90 0.20 -17.82 11.30
CA ALA A 90 -0.58 -16.83 10.56
C ALA A 90 -1.84 -17.45 9.96
N VAL A 91 -2.95 -16.71 10.00
CA VAL A 91 -4.23 -17.14 9.42
C VAL A 91 -4.68 -16.10 8.40
N LEU A 92 -4.85 -16.56 7.17
CA LEU A 92 -5.30 -15.76 6.04
C LEU A 92 -6.69 -16.24 5.62
N ARG A 93 -7.63 -15.31 5.46
CA ARG A 93 -8.96 -15.58 4.95
C ARG A 93 -8.95 -15.46 3.43
N LEU A 94 -9.55 -16.45 2.78
CA LEU A 94 -9.75 -16.55 1.34
C LEU A 94 -11.24 -16.36 0.98
N PRO A 95 -11.57 -16.18 -0.31
CA PRO A 95 -12.96 -16.18 -0.77
C PRO A 95 -13.70 -17.47 -0.41
N GLY A 96 -15.03 -17.38 -0.28
CA GLY A 96 -15.87 -18.55 0.01
C GLY A 96 -15.82 -19.04 1.46
N GLY A 97 -15.24 -18.26 2.39
CA GLY A 97 -15.15 -18.64 3.81
C GLY A 97 -13.97 -19.56 4.14
N LEU A 98 -13.15 -19.89 3.14
CA LEU A 98 -11.95 -20.70 3.30
C LEU A 98 -10.85 -19.94 4.05
N SER A 99 -10.00 -20.68 4.74
CA SER A 99 -8.81 -20.15 5.41
C SER A 99 -7.54 -20.86 4.94
N TRP A 100 -6.46 -20.10 4.84
CA TRP A 100 -5.10 -20.56 4.64
C TRP A 100 -4.33 -20.33 5.93
N VAL A 101 -3.78 -21.40 6.49
CA VAL A 101 -3.04 -21.35 7.76
C VAL A 101 -1.57 -21.61 7.45
N ALA A 102 -0.75 -20.59 7.63
CA ALA A 102 0.70 -20.70 7.52
C ALA A 102 1.30 -20.88 8.91
N GLN A 103 2.15 -21.89 9.07
CA GLN A 103 2.82 -22.24 10.31
C GLN A 103 4.33 -22.14 10.10
N HIS A 104 5.01 -21.33 10.91
CA HIS A 104 6.46 -21.31 10.92
C HIS A 104 7.02 -22.57 11.59
N ARG A 105 8.16 -23.05 11.07
CA ARG A 105 8.83 -24.29 11.53
C ARG A 105 10.05 -23.97 12.39
N GLY A 106 9.90 -24.12 13.71
CA GLY A 106 10.95 -23.79 14.68
C GLY A 106 12.22 -24.63 14.54
N SER A 107 12.10 -25.87 14.05
CA SER A 107 13.26 -26.72 13.74
C SER A 107 14.13 -26.20 12.60
N GLU A 108 13.62 -25.29 11.77
CA GLU A 108 14.31 -24.75 10.60
C GLU A 108 14.53 -23.22 10.68
N TYR A 109 14.20 -22.63 11.83
CA TYR A 109 14.49 -21.24 12.16
C TYR A 109 15.95 -21.11 12.62
N ASP A 110 16.74 -20.36 11.86
CA ASP A 110 18.16 -20.10 12.10
C ASP A 110 18.39 -18.60 11.90
N PRO A 111 18.11 -17.76 12.91
CA PRO A 111 18.26 -16.32 12.77
C PRO A 111 19.75 -15.92 12.76
N PRO A 112 20.18 -14.95 11.94
CA PRO A 112 19.40 -14.18 10.94
C PRO A 112 19.49 -14.78 9.52
N HIS A 113 19.74 -16.07 9.39
CA HIS A 113 20.02 -16.78 8.13
C HIS A 113 18.77 -17.27 7.41
N ARG A 114 17.78 -17.81 8.13
CA ARG A 114 16.66 -18.55 7.54
C ARG A 114 15.43 -18.63 8.42
N PHE A 115 14.25 -18.64 7.79
CA PHE A 115 13.02 -19.19 8.36
C PHE A 115 12.16 -19.88 7.29
N VAL A 116 11.23 -20.73 7.72
CA VAL A 116 10.37 -21.54 6.84
C VAL A 116 8.92 -21.44 7.29
N ASP A 117 8.00 -21.21 6.36
CA ASP A 117 6.56 -21.35 6.56
C ASP A 117 5.96 -22.47 5.71
N GLU A 118 5.00 -23.18 6.28
CA GLU A 118 4.26 -24.24 5.61
C GLU A 118 2.76 -24.08 5.79
N VAL A 119 1.99 -24.51 4.79
CA VAL A 119 0.55 -24.65 4.94
C VAL A 119 0.21 -25.89 5.75
N VAL A 120 -0.58 -25.68 6.79
CA VAL A 120 -1.13 -26.77 7.61
C VAL A 120 -2.65 -26.82 7.48
N GLY A 121 -3.20 -28.03 7.46
CA GLY A 121 -4.65 -28.22 7.56
C GLY A 121 -5.09 -28.01 9.00
N ASP A 122 -6.12 -27.20 9.23
CA ASP A 122 -6.71 -26.98 10.55
C ASP A 122 -8.24 -26.87 10.48
N GLY A 123 -8.91 -28.01 10.47
CA GLY A 123 -10.37 -28.12 10.49
C GLY A 123 -11.06 -27.93 9.12
N LEU A 124 -12.39 -28.10 9.12
CA LEU A 124 -13.23 -28.19 7.91
C LEU A 124 -13.26 -26.91 7.04
N GLY A 125 -12.89 -25.75 7.60
CA GLY A 125 -12.84 -24.47 6.89
C GLY A 125 -11.48 -24.10 6.32
N THR A 126 -10.45 -24.93 6.53
CA THR A 126 -9.13 -24.71 5.91
C THR A 126 -9.05 -25.36 4.56
N LEU A 127 -8.34 -24.73 3.63
CA LEU A 127 -7.97 -25.42 2.39
C LEU A 127 -7.27 -26.73 2.77
N PRO A 128 -7.62 -27.88 2.15
CA PRO A 128 -6.99 -29.13 2.48
C PRO A 128 -5.50 -29.03 2.13
N ALA A 129 -4.64 -28.90 3.16
CA ALA A 129 -3.19 -28.77 2.97
C ALA A 129 -2.62 -29.94 2.15
N GLY A 130 -3.27 -31.12 2.21
CA GLY A 130 -2.93 -32.28 1.39
C GLY A 130 -3.22 -32.16 -0.11
N LEU A 131 -4.06 -31.22 -0.56
CA LEU A 131 -4.34 -30.98 -1.99
C LEU A 131 -3.48 -29.86 -2.60
N LEU A 132 -2.99 -28.94 -1.79
CA LEU A 132 -2.10 -27.84 -2.20
C LEU A 132 -0.98 -27.69 -1.17
N PRO A 133 -0.03 -28.65 -1.12
CA PRO A 133 1.14 -28.49 -0.27
C PRO A 133 1.87 -27.20 -0.65
N TRP A 134 2.30 -26.48 0.38
CA TRP A 134 3.03 -25.25 0.24
C TRP A 134 4.07 -25.20 1.36
N ARG A 135 5.32 -25.07 0.94
CA ARG A 135 6.46 -24.84 1.82
C ARG A 135 7.26 -23.69 1.22
N HIS A 136 7.48 -22.64 2.00
CA HIS A 136 8.22 -21.45 1.59
C HIS A 136 9.40 -21.25 2.52
N THR A 137 10.60 -21.37 1.96
CA THR A 137 11.88 -21.10 2.63
C THR A 137 12.36 -19.70 2.28
N HIS A 138 12.73 -18.92 3.29
CA HIS A 138 13.32 -17.60 3.16
C HIS A 138 14.75 -17.69 3.67
N GLU A 139 15.73 -17.39 2.82
CA GLU A 139 17.15 -17.38 3.16
C GLU A 139 17.78 -16.01 2.92
N PHE A 140 18.75 -15.65 3.75
CA PHE A 140 19.40 -14.35 3.76
C PHE A 140 20.91 -14.51 3.67
N GLU A 141 21.47 -14.19 2.51
CA GLU A 141 22.89 -14.32 2.21
C GLU A 141 23.57 -12.95 2.25
N ILE A 142 24.75 -12.88 2.86
CA ILE A 142 25.61 -11.68 2.80
C ILE A 142 26.29 -11.69 1.43
N VAL A 143 26.02 -10.67 0.61
CA VAL A 143 26.69 -10.45 -0.68
C VAL A 143 27.57 -9.19 -0.68
N GLY A 144 27.53 -8.43 0.40
CA GLY A 144 28.41 -7.30 0.71
C GLY A 144 28.13 -6.79 2.13
N ALA A 145 28.99 -5.93 2.67
CA ALA A 145 28.82 -5.41 4.04
C ALA A 145 27.44 -4.76 4.26
N ASP A 146 26.99 -3.98 3.28
CA ASP A 146 25.68 -3.32 3.28
C ASP A 146 24.68 -3.96 2.29
N HIS A 147 24.88 -5.21 1.89
CA HIS A 147 24.04 -5.86 0.87
C HIS A 147 23.65 -7.27 1.26
N THR A 148 22.35 -7.54 1.19
CA THR A 148 21.76 -8.85 1.49
C THR A 148 21.05 -9.37 0.26
N ARG A 149 21.35 -10.61 -0.11
CA ARG A 149 20.51 -11.35 -1.06
C ARG A 149 19.44 -12.08 -0.28
N VAL A 150 18.19 -11.77 -0.58
CA VAL A 150 17.02 -12.49 -0.08
C VAL A 150 16.64 -13.54 -1.10
N VAL A 151 16.57 -14.80 -0.68
CA VAL A 151 16.25 -15.95 -1.52
C VAL A 151 14.96 -16.59 -1.00
N ASP A 152 13.96 -16.64 -1.87
CA ASP A 152 12.67 -17.28 -1.63
C ASP A 152 12.60 -18.58 -2.43
N ARG A 153 12.40 -19.72 -1.76
CA ARG A 153 12.11 -21.01 -2.40
C ARG A 153 10.74 -21.50 -1.99
N VAL A 154 9.86 -21.73 -2.96
CA VAL A 154 8.51 -22.26 -2.73
C VAL A 154 8.38 -23.63 -3.37
N ASP A 155 8.16 -24.65 -2.55
CA ASP A 155 7.79 -25.99 -2.96
C ASP A 155 6.26 -26.11 -2.96
N SER A 156 5.65 -26.16 -4.15
CA SER A 156 4.20 -26.25 -4.31
C SER A 156 3.81 -26.85 -5.67
N PRO A 157 2.59 -27.39 -5.83
CA PRO A 157 2.05 -27.74 -7.15
C PRO A 157 1.76 -26.54 -8.05
N VAL A 158 1.76 -25.31 -7.48
CA VAL A 158 1.53 -24.09 -8.26
C VAL A 158 2.74 -23.83 -9.16
N PRO A 159 2.56 -23.74 -10.50
CA PRO A 159 3.68 -23.49 -11.40
C PRO A 159 4.38 -22.16 -11.11
N GLY A 160 5.71 -22.15 -11.09
CA GLY A 160 6.49 -20.95 -10.76
C GLY A 160 6.14 -19.71 -11.57
N PHE A 161 5.76 -19.83 -12.86
CA PHE A 161 5.34 -18.69 -13.68
C PHE A 161 4.13 -17.93 -13.11
N ALA A 162 3.24 -18.61 -12.38
CA ALA A 162 2.07 -18.01 -11.74
C ALA A 162 2.45 -17.23 -10.46
N LEU A 163 3.60 -17.52 -9.87
CA LEU A 163 4.11 -16.91 -8.64
C LEU A 163 5.08 -15.74 -8.91
N ARG A 164 5.66 -15.63 -10.12
CA ARG A 164 6.66 -14.60 -10.45
C ARG A 164 6.18 -13.17 -10.16
N SER A 165 4.93 -12.83 -10.47
CA SER A 165 4.42 -11.47 -10.22
C SER A 165 4.29 -11.15 -8.73
N MET A 166 3.95 -12.15 -7.90
CA MET A 166 3.93 -12.01 -6.45
C MET A 166 5.34 -11.76 -5.92
N PHE A 167 6.33 -12.55 -6.32
CA PHE A 167 7.70 -12.37 -5.84
C PHE A 167 8.35 -11.08 -6.33
N ALA A 168 8.08 -10.67 -7.58
CA ALA A 168 8.51 -9.37 -8.08
C ALA A 168 7.90 -8.18 -7.29
N TYR A 169 6.65 -8.32 -6.82
CA TYR A 169 6.05 -7.34 -5.91
C TYR A 169 6.73 -7.36 -4.55
N ARG A 170 6.89 -8.54 -3.93
CA ARG A 170 7.50 -8.71 -2.60
C ARG A 170 8.92 -8.15 -2.55
N SER A 171 9.78 -8.51 -3.51
CA SER A 171 11.17 -8.06 -3.54
C SER A 171 11.27 -6.55 -3.66
N ARG A 172 10.43 -5.95 -4.52
CA ARG A 172 10.40 -4.51 -4.70
C ARG A 172 9.85 -3.78 -3.48
N GLN A 173 8.75 -4.27 -2.92
CA GLN A 173 8.13 -3.70 -1.74
C GLN A 173 9.09 -3.69 -0.55
N LEU A 174 9.82 -4.79 -0.34
CA LEU A 174 10.87 -4.90 0.66
C LEU A 174 11.97 -3.86 0.42
N ALA A 175 12.50 -3.79 -0.80
CA ALA A 175 13.57 -2.84 -1.13
C ALA A 175 13.15 -1.38 -0.91
N ASP A 176 11.94 -1.01 -1.33
CA ASP A 176 11.44 0.35 -1.19
C ASP A 176 11.10 0.69 0.29
N ASP A 177 10.55 -0.24 1.08
CA ASP A 177 10.30 -0.04 2.51
C ASP A 177 11.62 0.11 3.30
N LEU A 178 12.60 -0.75 3.04
CA LEU A 178 13.93 -0.66 3.65
C LEU A 178 14.65 0.66 3.31
N ALA A 179 14.56 1.10 2.04
CA ALA A 179 15.12 2.38 1.62
C ALA A 179 14.47 3.57 2.33
N ALA A 180 13.14 3.55 2.48
CA ALA A 180 12.40 4.60 3.20
C ALA A 180 12.80 4.68 4.68
N HIS A 181 12.96 3.53 5.34
CA HIS A 181 13.40 3.45 6.74
C HIS A 181 14.83 3.96 6.93
N ARG A 182 15.77 3.56 6.05
CA ARG A 182 17.15 4.07 6.10
C ARG A 182 17.22 5.57 5.84
N LEU A 183 16.43 6.09 4.89
CA LEU A 183 16.37 7.52 4.63
C LEU A 183 15.87 8.28 5.86
N ALA A 184 14.82 7.81 6.51
CA ALA A 184 14.29 8.42 7.73
C ALA A 184 15.29 8.37 8.89
N ALA A 185 15.95 7.22 9.10
CA ALA A 185 16.98 7.06 10.12
C ALA A 185 18.18 7.98 9.88
N ALA A 186 18.61 8.15 8.62
CA ALA A 186 19.67 9.10 8.25
C ALA A 186 19.29 10.57 8.54
N HIS A 187 18.00 10.88 8.60
CA HIS A 187 17.46 12.18 9.01
C HIS A 187 17.06 12.23 10.50
N GLY A 188 17.51 11.26 11.30
CA GLY A 188 17.36 11.27 12.75
C GLY A 188 16.05 10.69 13.27
N LEU A 189 15.22 10.05 12.43
CA LEU A 189 14.05 9.32 12.91
C LEU A 189 14.46 7.98 13.53
N GLY A 190 14.59 7.95 14.85
CA GLY A 190 14.73 6.71 15.62
C GLY A 190 13.39 6.03 15.92
N PRO A 191 13.41 4.86 16.60
CA PRO A 191 12.21 4.25 17.17
C PRO A 191 11.39 5.28 17.95
N SER A 192 10.10 5.37 17.64
CA SER A 192 9.18 6.41 18.14
C SER A 192 7.82 5.78 18.42
N VAL A 193 7.05 6.40 19.31
CA VAL A 193 5.66 6.01 19.60
C VAL A 193 4.70 6.89 18.79
N VAL A 194 4.04 6.29 17.80
CA VAL A 194 3.14 7.01 16.89
C VAL A 194 1.68 6.61 17.14
N ALA A 195 0.84 7.57 17.53
CA ALA A 195 -0.59 7.33 17.65
C ALA A 195 -1.30 7.51 16.30
N VAL A 196 -2.10 6.54 15.88
CA VAL A 196 -2.78 6.55 14.57
C VAL A 196 -4.28 6.38 14.76
N THR A 197 -5.05 7.40 14.40
CA THR A 197 -6.52 7.25 14.23
C THR A 197 -6.80 6.68 12.84
N GLY A 198 -7.95 6.02 12.65
CA GLY A 198 -8.28 5.45 11.34
C GLY A 198 -7.34 4.30 10.91
N ALA A 199 -6.61 3.71 11.87
CA ALA A 199 -5.61 2.67 11.64
C ALA A 199 -6.15 1.39 10.97
N SER A 200 -7.46 1.14 11.05
CA SER A 200 -8.12 0.02 10.35
C SER A 200 -8.53 0.33 8.91
N GLY A 201 -8.42 1.59 8.48
CA GLY A 201 -8.74 2.01 7.12
C GLY A 201 -7.65 1.62 6.11
N LEU A 202 -7.91 1.84 4.82
CA LEU A 202 -6.98 1.49 3.73
C LEU A 202 -5.58 2.09 3.96
N VAL A 203 -5.50 3.40 4.18
CA VAL A 203 -4.23 4.12 4.38
C VAL A 203 -3.65 3.82 5.75
N GLY A 204 -4.49 3.82 6.80
CA GLY A 204 -4.05 3.58 8.17
C GLY A 204 -3.44 2.20 8.39
N ALA A 205 -3.98 1.17 7.74
CA ALA A 205 -3.43 -0.18 7.85
C ALA A 205 -2.07 -0.30 7.15
N ALA A 206 -1.93 0.28 5.95
CA ALA A 206 -0.67 0.31 5.21
C ALA A 206 0.40 1.14 5.93
N LEU A 207 0.04 2.31 6.47
CA LEU A 207 0.94 3.16 7.25
C LEU A 207 1.37 2.48 8.55
N THR A 208 0.43 1.89 9.29
CA THR A 208 0.76 1.16 10.53
C THR A 208 1.79 0.07 10.26
N ALA A 209 1.58 -0.74 9.20
CA ALA A 209 2.51 -1.79 8.82
C ALA A 209 3.88 -1.25 8.37
N LEU A 210 3.92 -0.11 7.66
CA LEU A 210 5.18 0.55 7.31
C LEU A 210 5.91 1.00 8.58
N LEU A 211 5.22 1.67 9.51
CA LEU A 211 5.83 2.19 10.73
C LEU A 211 6.35 1.07 11.65
N THR A 212 5.58 0.01 11.85
CA THR A 212 5.98 -1.11 12.72
C THR A 212 7.16 -1.88 12.14
N THR A 213 7.22 -2.08 10.82
CA THR A 213 8.39 -2.71 10.17
C THR A 213 9.65 -1.82 10.22
N GLY A 214 9.49 -0.51 10.35
CA GLY A 214 10.57 0.45 10.63
C GLY A 214 11.06 0.44 12.08
N GLY A 215 10.40 -0.31 12.97
CA GLY A 215 10.74 -0.39 14.40
C GLY A 215 10.03 0.63 15.28
N HIS A 216 9.05 1.38 14.75
CA HIS A 216 8.22 2.27 15.56
C HIS A 216 7.15 1.49 16.33
N THR A 217 6.77 2.00 17.49
CA THR A 217 5.59 1.50 18.22
C THR A 217 4.36 2.26 17.74
N VAL A 218 3.35 1.55 17.23
CA VAL A 218 2.10 2.18 16.80
C VAL A 218 1.01 1.97 17.84
N ILE A 219 0.39 3.06 18.28
CA ILE A 219 -0.78 3.04 19.15
C ILE A 219 -2.02 3.36 18.31
N ARG A 220 -2.90 2.39 18.10
CA ARG A 220 -4.12 2.58 17.31
C ARG A 220 -5.19 3.23 18.19
N LEU A 221 -5.64 4.41 17.78
CA LEU A 221 -6.75 5.10 18.43
C LEU A 221 -8.07 4.61 17.83
N VAL A 222 -8.80 3.79 18.59
CA VAL A 222 -10.00 3.07 18.13
C VAL A 222 -11.25 3.55 18.84
N ARG A 223 -12.38 3.64 18.13
CA ARG A 223 -13.67 4.09 18.71
C ARG A 223 -14.43 3.00 19.49
N ARG A 224 -14.09 1.75 19.21
CA ARG A 224 -14.63 0.57 19.91
C ARG A 224 -13.83 0.28 21.18
N THR A 225 -14.27 -0.71 21.95
CA THR A 225 -13.44 -1.30 23.01
C THR A 225 -12.10 -1.79 22.44
N PRO A 226 -10.96 -1.40 23.04
CA PRO A 226 -9.63 -1.91 22.67
C PRO A 226 -9.58 -3.44 22.76
N SER A 227 -8.93 -4.06 21.79
CA SER A 227 -8.74 -5.52 21.72
C SER A 227 -7.32 -5.97 22.07
N GLY A 228 -6.40 -5.02 22.28
CA GLY A 228 -4.99 -5.29 22.54
C GLY A 228 -4.28 -4.11 23.21
N PRO A 229 -3.05 -4.33 23.70
CA PRO A 229 -2.25 -3.32 24.38
C PRO A 229 -1.74 -2.21 23.45
N ASP A 230 -1.75 -2.44 22.13
CA ASP A 230 -1.41 -1.49 21.08
C ASP A 230 -2.61 -0.65 20.62
N GLU A 231 -3.72 -0.67 21.37
CA GLU A 231 -4.91 0.12 21.11
C GLU A 231 -5.32 0.96 22.32
N ARG A 232 -5.76 2.20 22.06
CA ARG A 232 -6.39 3.05 23.07
C ARG A 232 -7.78 3.46 22.59
N ARG A 233 -8.75 3.46 23.50
CA ARG A 233 -10.11 3.92 23.18
C ARG A 233 -10.09 5.42 22.95
N TRP A 234 -10.61 5.85 21.81
CA TRP A 234 -10.72 7.25 21.44
C TRP A 234 -12.19 7.60 21.23
N ASP A 235 -12.71 8.49 22.06
CA ASP A 235 -13.97 9.18 21.81
C ASP A 235 -13.68 10.47 21.00
N PRO A 236 -14.20 10.58 19.76
CA PRO A 236 -14.01 11.79 18.94
C PRO A 236 -14.63 13.06 19.54
N ALA A 237 -15.68 12.92 20.36
CA ALA A 237 -16.37 14.06 20.96
C ALA A 237 -15.69 14.52 22.26
N ASP A 238 -15.10 13.59 23.02
CA ASP A 238 -14.47 13.88 24.29
C ASP A 238 -13.23 12.99 24.53
N PRO A 239 -12.10 13.28 23.87
CA PRO A 239 -10.92 12.45 24.00
C PRO A 239 -10.34 12.56 25.41
N GLU A 240 -10.14 11.42 26.08
CA GLU A 240 -9.61 11.37 27.44
C GLU A 240 -8.25 12.11 27.56
N PRO A 241 -8.00 12.88 28.64
CA PRO A 241 -6.76 13.65 28.79
C PRO A 241 -5.47 12.83 28.70
N GLY A 242 -5.51 11.56 29.15
CA GLY A 242 -4.37 10.64 29.10
C GLY A 242 -4.17 9.91 27.78
N LEU A 243 -5.03 10.12 26.78
CA LEU A 243 -5.07 9.34 25.53
C LEU A 243 -3.72 9.32 24.79
N LEU A 244 -2.95 10.41 24.88
CA LEU A 244 -1.68 10.60 24.18
C LEU A 244 -0.45 10.54 25.10
N ALA A 245 -0.59 10.00 26.31
CA ALA A 245 0.55 9.81 27.20
C ALA A 245 1.65 8.94 26.54
N GLY A 246 2.89 9.44 26.53
CA GLY A 246 4.05 8.77 25.95
C GLY A 246 4.06 8.70 24.41
N VAL A 247 3.25 9.50 23.72
CA VAL A 247 3.20 9.55 22.25
C VAL A 247 4.12 10.65 21.72
N ASP A 248 5.00 10.31 20.77
CA ASP A 248 5.91 11.25 20.10
C ASP A 248 5.21 12.05 19.00
N ALA A 249 4.37 11.37 18.22
CA ALA A 249 3.71 11.92 17.04
C ALA A 249 2.30 11.34 16.86
N VAL A 250 1.40 12.13 16.29
CA VAL A 250 0.03 11.72 15.96
C VAL A 250 -0.17 11.77 14.45
N VAL A 251 -0.75 10.72 13.89
CA VAL A 251 -1.24 10.68 12.51
C VAL A 251 -2.76 10.52 12.52
N HIS A 252 -3.47 11.57 12.15
CA HIS A 252 -4.92 11.64 12.16
C HIS A 252 -5.52 11.31 10.77
N LEU A 253 -5.96 10.06 10.58
CA LEU A 253 -6.56 9.58 9.33
C LEU A 253 -8.07 9.30 9.45
N ALA A 254 -8.67 9.49 10.63
CA ALA A 254 -10.07 9.18 10.84
C ALA A 254 -10.99 10.17 10.12
N GLY A 255 -12.03 9.64 9.49
CA GLY A 255 -13.10 10.42 8.89
C GLY A 255 -14.17 9.48 8.32
N ALA A 256 -15.43 9.94 8.29
CA ALA A 256 -16.48 9.19 7.62
C ALA A 256 -16.20 9.11 6.10
N SER A 257 -16.58 8.01 5.46
CA SER A 257 -16.46 7.89 4.00
C SER A 257 -17.19 9.04 3.30
N ILE A 258 -16.51 9.67 2.33
CA ILE A 258 -17.13 10.66 1.43
C ILE A 258 -17.95 10.00 0.32
N ALA A 259 -17.80 8.68 0.12
CA ALA A 259 -18.60 7.95 -0.85
C ALA A 259 -20.07 7.90 -0.40
N GLY A 260 -20.95 8.33 -1.28
CA GLY A 260 -22.39 8.43 -1.03
C GLY A 260 -23.00 9.57 -1.82
N ARG A 261 -24.31 9.77 -1.65
CA ARG A 261 -25.02 10.92 -2.23
C ARG A 261 -24.86 12.13 -1.32
N PHE A 262 -24.53 13.29 -1.89
CA PHE A 262 -24.31 14.55 -1.14
C PHE A 262 -25.62 15.21 -0.69
N THR A 263 -26.42 14.49 0.11
CA THR A 263 -27.56 15.07 0.81
C THR A 263 -27.08 15.96 1.96
N ASP A 264 -27.89 16.92 2.42
CA ASP A 264 -27.49 17.79 3.54
C ASP A 264 -27.17 17.03 4.82
N ALA A 265 -27.86 15.91 5.08
CA ALA A 265 -27.57 15.03 6.20
C ALA A 265 -26.21 14.33 6.04
N HIS A 266 -25.87 13.88 4.83
CA HIS A 266 -24.56 13.26 4.56
C HIS A 266 -23.43 14.29 4.65
N LYS A 267 -23.63 15.50 4.08
CA LYS A 267 -22.69 16.61 4.16
C LYS A 267 -22.39 17.03 5.60
N ARG A 268 -23.44 17.15 6.44
CA ARG A 268 -23.30 17.38 7.89
C ARG A 268 -22.53 16.26 8.58
N ALA A 269 -22.92 15.00 8.38
CA ALA A 269 -22.23 13.86 8.98
C ALA A 269 -20.74 13.78 8.58
N ILE A 270 -20.40 14.13 7.33
CA ILE A 270 -19.02 14.22 6.85
C ILE A 270 -18.25 15.29 7.62
N ALA A 271 -18.82 16.48 7.78
CA ALA A 271 -18.21 17.60 8.50
C ALA A 271 -18.04 17.30 10.00
N ASP A 272 -19.11 16.82 10.66
CA ASP A 272 -19.13 16.48 12.08
C ASP A 272 -18.12 15.37 12.42
N SER A 273 -17.87 14.45 11.48
CA SER A 273 -16.88 13.39 11.66
C SER A 273 -15.41 13.85 11.52
N ARG A 274 -15.17 15.09 11.09
CA ARG A 274 -13.82 15.60 10.76
C ARG A 274 -13.44 16.81 11.58
N ILE A 275 -14.22 17.89 11.52
CA ILE A 275 -13.76 19.21 11.97
C ILE A 275 -13.55 19.24 13.49
N GLU A 276 -14.61 19.02 14.26
CA GLU A 276 -14.53 19.06 15.72
C GLU A 276 -13.66 17.94 16.32
N PRO A 277 -13.74 16.68 15.84
CA PRO A 277 -12.80 15.64 16.27
C PRO A 277 -11.33 15.98 16.01
N THR A 278 -11.02 16.59 14.86
CA THR A 278 -9.66 17.02 14.53
C THR A 278 -9.19 18.09 15.51
N ARG A 279 -10.03 19.13 15.74
CA ARG A 279 -9.72 20.21 16.68
C ARG A 279 -9.36 19.67 18.05
N ARG A 280 -10.22 18.82 18.61
CA ARG A 280 -10.04 18.25 19.96
C ARG A 280 -8.77 17.40 20.05
N LEU A 281 -8.51 16.58 19.04
CA LEU A 281 -7.32 15.72 19.03
C LEU A 281 -6.03 16.53 18.84
N ALA A 282 -6.05 17.56 17.99
CA ALA A 282 -4.90 18.45 17.77
C ALA A 282 -4.58 19.24 19.04
N ASP A 283 -5.59 19.76 19.72
CA ASP A 283 -5.44 20.47 20.99
C ASP A 283 -4.97 19.54 22.12
N LEU A 284 -5.46 18.30 22.17
CA LEU A 284 -4.91 17.29 23.08
C LEU A 284 -3.45 16.96 22.78
N ALA A 285 -3.07 16.84 21.51
CA ALA A 285 -1.69 16.57 21.10
C ALA A 285 -0.76 17.70 21.58
N ALA A 286 -1.16 18.96 21.37
CA ALA A 286 -0.40 20.12 21.83
C ALA A 286 -0.22 20.13 23.36
N ARG A 287 -1.27 19.82 24.14
CA ARG A 287 -1.18 19.74 25.61
C ARG A 287 -0.35 18.56 26.12
N SER A 288 -0.26 17.50 25.33
CA SER A 288 0.42 16.25 25.72
C SER A 288 1.92 16.25 25.40
N GLY A 289 2.46 17.33 24.83
CA GLY A 289 3.87 17.42 24.43
C GLY A 289 4.21 16.62 23.18
N VAL A 290 3.21 16.27 22.35
CA VAL A 290 3.43 15.62 21.05
C VAL A 290 4.24 16.56 20.16
N ARG A 291 5.29 16.04 19.51
CA ARG A 291 6.20 16.85 18.67
C ARG A 291 5.63 17.16 17.30
N THR A 292 4.79 16.28 16.77
CA THR A 292 4.25 16.41 15.41
C THR A 292 2.83 15.88 15.32
N PHE A 293 1.96 16.66 14.69
CA PHE A 293 0.59 16.30 14.37
C PHE A 293 0.39 16.29 12.85
N VAL A 294 0.27 15.11 12.25
CA VAL A 294 0.02 14.94 10.81
C VAL A 294 -1.46 14.67 10.61
N SER A 295 -2.19 15.62 10.05
CA SER A 295 -3.60 15.46 9.71
C SER A 295 -3.75 15.06 8.25
N ALA A 296 -4.63 14.09 7.99
CA ALA A 296 -5.16 13.91 6.65
C ALA A 296 -5.86 15.21 6.19
N SER A 297 -5.85 15.43 4.88
CA SER A 297 -6.60 16.45 4.16
C SER A 297 -6.93 15.90 2.75
N ALA A 298 -7.44 16.73 1.85
CA ALA A 298 -7.74 16.33 0.47
C ALA A 298 -7.47 17.47 -0.52
N ILE A 299 -7.12 17.09 -1.76
CA ILE A 299 -7.05 18.05 -2.87
C ILE A 299 -8.39 18.73 -3.18
N GLY A 300 -9.50 18.26 -2.58
CA GLY A 300 -10.79 18.97 -2.55
C GLY A 300 -10.72 20.42 -2.04
N TRP A 301 -9.64 20.80 -1.34
CA TRP A 301 -9.32 22.20 -1.01
C TRP A 301 -9.38 23.13 -2.23
N TYR A 302 -8.93 22.65 -3.39
CA TYR A 302 -8.85 23.42 -4.62
C TYR A 302 -10.20 23.58 -5.34
N GLY A 303 -11.28 22.99 -4.81
CA GLY A 303 -12.61 22.98 -5.42
C GLY A 303 -12.72 21.93 -6.55
N ALA A 304 -13.93 21.63 -6.99
CA ALA A 304 -14.16 20.54 -7.94
C ALA A 304 -13.52 20.75 -9.32
N ASP A 305 -13.39 22.00 -9.78
CA ASP A 305 -12.92 22.28 -11.13
C ASP A 305 -12.04 23.53 -11.18
N ARG A 306 -10.82 23.34 -11.68
CA ARG A 306 -9.82 24.39 -11.94
C ARG A 306 -9.27 24.32 -13.36
N GLY A 307 -9.91 23.56 -14.24
CA GLY A 307 -9.47 23.37 -15.62
C GLY A 307 -8.01 22.91 -15.71
N ASP A 308 -7.24 23.57 -16.57
CA ASP A 308 -5.82 23.27 -16.85
C ASP A 308 -4.81 23.96 -15.92
N GLU A 309 -5.28 24.76 -14.96
CA GLU A 309 -4.44 25.49 -14.02
C GLU A 309 -3.57 24.52 -13.20
N PRO A 310 -2.23 24.65 -13.22
CA PRO A 310 -1.37 23.92 -12.30
C PRO A 310 -1.60 24.39 -10.86
N LEU A 311 -2.03 23.47 -9.98
CA LEU A 311 -2.34 23.76 -8.59
C LEU A 311 -1.21 23.32 -7.67
N THR A 312 -0.67 24.25 -6.87
CA THR A 312 0.38 24.00 -5.88
C THR A 312 -0.15 24.24 -4.47
N GLU A 313 0.66 23.96 -3.45
CA GLU A 313 0.34 24.24 -2.05
C GLU A 313 0.10 25.75 -1.79
N ASN A 314 0.62 26.63 -2.65
CA ASN A 314 0.43 28.09 -2.61
C ASN A 314 -0.75 28.60 -3.45
N SER A 315 -1.42 27.73 -4.21
CA SER A 315 -2.57 28.12 -5.02
C SER A 315 -3.77 28.52 -4.15
N SER A 316 -4.60 29.42 -4.69
CA SER A 316 -5.82 29.86 -4.04
C SER A 316 -6.79 28.70 -3.77
N ARG A 317 -7.52 28.82 -2.65
CA ARG A 317 -8.63 27.95 -2.30
C ARG A 317 -9.68 27.93 -3.41
N GLY A 318 -10.28 26.78 -3.66
CA GLY A 318 -11.43 26.67 -4.55
C GLY A 318 -12.75 27.10 -3.91
N THR A 319 -13.83 26.75 -4.60
CA THR A 319 -15.21 26.98 -4.16
C THR A 319 -15.97 25.66 -4.07
N GLY A 320 -17.16 25.69 -3.46
CA GLY A 320 -18.02 24.53 -3.32
C GLY A 320 -17.85 23.80 -2.00
N PHE A 321 -18.75 22.83 -1.75
CA PHE A 321 -18.85 22.13 -0.48
C PHE A 321 -17.52 21.46 -0.07
N LEU A 322 -16.83 20.81 -1.00
CA LEU A 322 -15.56 20.13 -0.70
C LEU A 322 -14.47 21.12 -0.29
N ALA A 323 -14.39 22.27 -0.95
CA ALA A 323 -13.44 23.31 -0.56
C ALA A 323 -13.74 23.81 0.85
N ASP A 324 -15.01 24.09 1.19
CA ASP A 324 -15.43 24.55 2.52
C ASP A 324 -15.16 23.52 3.61
N LEU A 325 -15.48 22.26 3.35
CA LEU A 325 -15.21 21.15 4.26
C LEU A 325 -13.71 21.02 4.57
N VAL A 326 -12.87 20.95 3.54
CA VAL A 326 -11.42 20.80 3.72
C VAL A 326 -10.84 22.06 4.38
N THR A 327 -11.43 23.23 4.12
CA THR A 327 -11.07 24.48 4.81
C THR A 327 -11.29 24.40 6.30
N GLY A 328 -12.51 24.05 6.74
CA GLY A 328 -12.79 23.89 8.17
C GLY A 328 -11.94 22.79 8.80
N TRP A 329 -11.64 21.73 8.06
CA TRP A 329 -10.82 20.62 8.54
C TRP A 329 -9.36 20.99 8.76
N GLU A 330 -8.71 21.65 7.78
CA GLU A 330 -7.32 22.08 7.93
C GLU A 330 -7.19 23.15 9.03
N SER A 331 -8.11 24.11 9.10
CA SER A 331 -8.12 25.11 10.16
C SER A 331 -8.21 24.49 11.55
N ALA A 332 -9.07 23.47 11.73
CA ALA A 332 -9.16 22.75 13.00
C ALA A 332 -7.85 22.05 13.41
N ALA A 333 -7.08 21.53 12.44
CA ALA A 333 -5.78 20.94 12.72
C ALA A 333 -4.71 22.00 13.04
N THR A 334 -4.76 23.17 12.41
CA THR A 334 -3.72 24.20 12.51
C THR A 334 -3.95 25.22 13.62
N GLU A 335 -5.08 25.18 14.34
CA GLU A 335 -5.34 25.98 15.55
C GLU A 335 -4.25 25.83 16.64
N VAL A 336 -3.44 24.77 16.56
CA VAL A 336 -2.34 24.48 17.49
C VAL A 336 -0.94 24.61 16.87
N ALA A 337 -0.84 25.15 15.66
CA ALA A 337 0.42 25.19 14.90
C ALA A 337 1.54 26.03 15.57
N ASP A 338 1.19 26.89 16.52
CA ASP A 338 2.11 27.65 17.38
C ASP A 338 2.72 26.80 18.51
N ARG A 339 2.08 25.66 18.84
CA ARG A 339 2.46 24.76 19.96
C ARG A 339 2.99 23.41 19.50
N VAL A 340 2.58 22.93 18.32
CA VAL A 340 3.01 21.65 17.74
C VAL A 340 3.21 21.80 16.24
N ARG A 341 4.20 21.09 15.67
CA ARG A 341 4.38 21.06 14.21
C ARG A 341 3.20 20.34 13.57
N VAL A 342 2.44 21.05 12.74
CA VAL A 342 1.28 20.51 12.03
C VAL A 342 1.61 20.32 10.56
N VAL A 343 1.25 19.16 10.00
CA VAL A 343 1.28 18.88 8.55
C VAL A 343 -0.10 18.45 8.09
N THR A 344 -0.65 19.10 7.07
CA THR A 344 -1.95 18.74 6.47
C THR A 344 -1.73 18.11 5.09
N VAL A 345 -2.03 16.81 4.98
CA VAL A 345 -1.70 16.00 3.79
C VAL A 345 -2.88 16.00 2.81
N ARG A 346 -2.85 16.91 1.83
CA ARG A 346 -3.86 17.04 0.76
C ARG A 346 -3.75 15.87 -0.21
N THR A 347 -4.50 14.81 0.10
CA THR A 347 -4.40 13.53 -0.61
C THR A 347 -5.17 13.57 -1.93
N GLY A 348 -4.57 13.07 -3.00
CA GLY A 348 -5.22 12.83 -4.29
C GLY A 348 -6.01 11.51 -4.39
N ILE A 349 -6.32 11.07 -5.60
CA ILE A 349 -7.03 9.81 -5.85
C ILE A 349 -6.10 8.63 -5.61
N VAL A 350 -6.24 8.00 -4.45
CA VAL A 350 -5.42 6.87 -4.01
C VAL A 350 -5.66 5.63 -4.87
N GLN A 351 -4.59 5.09 -5.45
CA GLN A 351 -4.59 3.88 -6.25
C GLN A 351 -4.31 2.65 -5.37
N SER A 352 -5.32 1.83 -5.16
CA SER A 352 -5.19 0.53 -4.50
C SER A 352 -6.27 -0.45 -4.98
N PRO A 353 -5.95 -1.73 -5.25
CA PRO A 353 -6.98 -2.73 -5.53
C PRO A 353 -7.86 -3.06 -4.31
N ARG A 354 -7.39 -2.74 -3.10
CA ARG A 354 -8.08 -3.09 -1.83
C ARG A 354 -9.12 -2.06 -1.39
N GLY A 355 -9.15 -0.87 -2.01
CA GLY A 355 -10.10 0.19 -1.68
C GLY A 355 -10.08 1.34 -2.67
N GLY A 356 -10.77 2.44 -2.35
CA GLY A 356 -10.84 3.62 -3.20
C GLY A 356 -11.46 3.36 -4.58
N THR A 357 -11.20 4.27 -5.52
CA THR A 357 -11.79 4.26 -6.87
C THR A 357 -11.34 3.04 -7.68
N LEU A 358 -10.08 2.62 -7.56
CA LEU A 358 -9.56 1.49 -8.34
C LEU A 358 -10.26 0.16 -7.99
N ARG A 359 -10.65 -0.06 -6.73
CA ARG A 359 -11.45 -1.24 -6.35
C ARG A 359 -12.79 -1.31 -7.09
N LEU A 360 -13.42 -0.16 -7.36
CA LEU A 360 -14.67 -0.07 -8.10
C LEU A 360 -14.45 -0.23 -9.62
N LEU A 361 -13.41 0.40 -10.16
CA LEU A 361 -13.12 0.38 -11.60
C LEU A 361 -12.55 -0.96 -12.08
N ARG A 362 -11.70 -1.61 -11.27
CA ARG A 362 -11.00 -2.87 -11.64
C ARG A 362 -11.92 -3.94 -12.25
N PRO A 363 -13.05 -4.33 -11.64
CA PRO A 363 -13.93 -5.35 -12.23
C PRO A 363 -14.52 -4.91 -13.58
N LEU A 364 -14.93 -3.65 -13.71
CA LEU A 364 -15.50 -3.11 -14.96
C LEU A 364 -14.46 -3.13 -16.09
N PHE A 365 -13.26 -2.65 -15.82
CA PHE A 365 -12.17 -2.66 -16.79
C PHE A 365 -11.73 -4.09 -17.14
N THR A 366 -11.70 -5.01 -16.16
CA THR A 366 -11.35 -6.43 -16.40
C THR A 366 -12.40 -7.14 -17.28
N ALA A 367 -13.66 -6.72 -17.20
CA ALA A 367 -14.75 -7.19 -18.06
C ALA A 367 -14.79 -6.51 -19.45
N GLY A 368 -13.92 -5.52 -19.72
CA GLY A 368 -13.97 -4.73 -20.96
C GLY A 368 -15.12 -3.71 -21.01
N LEU A 369 -15.74 -3.42 -19.86
CA LEU A 369 -16.82 -2.45 -19.68
C LEU A 369 -16.31 -1.10 -19.14
N GLY A 370 -14.99 -0.93 -19.06
CA GLY A 370 -14.38 0.34 -18.68
C GLY A 370 -14.46 1.37 -19.80
N GLY A 371 -14.51 2.64 -19.43
CA GLY A 371 -14.66 3.74 -20.39
C GLY A 371 -14.23 5.08 -19.80
N ARG A 372 -14.06 6.06 -20.69
CA ARG A 372 -13.84 7.45 -20.30
C ARG A 372 -15.13 8.07 -19.78
N ILE A 373 -15.02 9.03 -18.87
CA ILE A 373 -16.15 9.80 -18.34
C ILE A 373 -16.21 11.13 -19.10
N GLY A 374 -17.36 11.44 -19.72
CA GLY A 374 -17.54 12.65 -20.52
C GLY A 374 -16.59 12.70 -21.72
N ASP A 375 -16.02 13.88 -21.99
CA ASP A 375 -15.01 14.10 -23.03
C ASP A 375 -13.64 13.47 -22.68
N GLY A 376 -13.40 13.25 -21.38
CA GLY A 376 -12.20 12.65 -20.82
C GLY A 376 -11.06 13.64 -20.55
N THR A 377 -11.31 14.95 -20.63
CA THR A 377 -10.29 16.00 -20.48
C THR A 377 -9.97 16.35 -19.03
N GLN A 378 -10.87 16.02 -18.10
CA GLN A 378 -10.72 16.33 -16.68
C GLN A 378 -9.44 15.73 -16.08
N TRP A 379 -8.73 16.52 -15.29
CA TRP A 379 -7.48 16.13 -14.64
C TRP A 379 -7.71 15.29 -13.39
N LEU A 380 -7.06 14.13 -13.36
CA LEU A 380 -6.99 13.23 -12.23
C LEU A 380 -5.61 13.33 -11.59
N SER A 381 -5.57 13.99 -10.43
CA SER A 381 -4.41 13.96 -9.54
C SER A 381 -4.49 12.73 -8.65
N TRP A 382 -3.69 11.71 -8.96
CA TRP A 382 -3.70 10.39 -8.31
C TRP A 382 -2.43 10.20 -7.46
N ILE A 383 -2.40 9.20 -6.58
CA ILE A 383 -1.19 8.77 -5.88
C ILE A 383 -1.23 7.26 -5.64
N GLY A 384 -0.09 6.58 -5.74
CA GLY A 384 0.04 5.18 -5.31
C GLY A 384 -0.15 5.06 -3.80
N ILE A 385 -0.76 3.97 -3.32
CA ILE A 385 -0.93 3.77 -1.86
C ILE A 385 0.40 3.78 -1.10
N ASP A 386 1.46 3.21 -1.69
CA ASP A 386 2.79 3.17 -1.07
C ASP A 386 3.47 4.55 -1.04
N ASP A 387 3.36 5.32 -2.12
CA ASP A 387 3.79 6.72 -2.15
C ASP A 387 3.06 7.56 -1.09
N LEU A 388 1.75 7.36 -0.94
CA LEU A 388 0.95 8.09 0.06
C LEU A 388 1.41 7.80 1.49
N VAL A 389 1.60 6.52 1.86
CA VAL A 389 2.06 6.20 3.22
C VAL A 389 3.50 6.66 3.46
N GLU A 390 4.33 6.73 2.41
CA GLU A 390 5.66 7.31 2.49
C GLU A 390 5.64 8.83 2.70
N VAL A 391 4.65 9.55 2.16
CA VAL A 391 4.42 10.96 2.50
C VAL A 391 4.06 11.14 3.97
N TYR A 392 3.16 10.32 4.52
CA TYR A 392 2.86 10.35 5.96
C TYR A 392 4.07 9.98 6.81
N HIS A 393 4.85 8.98 6.41
CA HIS A 393 6.09 8.61 7.08
C HIS A 393 7.10 9.75 7.04
N ARG A 394 7.29 10.40 5.88
CA ARG A 394 8.16 11.58 5.73
C ARG A 394 7.74 12.73 6.62
N ALA A 395 6.45 13.00 6.73
CA ALA A 395 5.94 14.04 7.62
C ALA A 395 6.33 13.84 9.09
N LEU A 396 6.69 12.63 9.52
CA LEU A 396 7.16 12.36 10.89
C LEU A 396 8.61 12.83 11.14
N TRP A 397 9.44 12.94 10.11
CA TRP A 397 10.88 13.21 10.27
C TRP A 397 11.39 14.43 9.51
N ASP A 398 10.70 14.85 8.46
CA ASP A 398 11.07 16.06 7.71
C ASP A 398 10.56 17.30 8.43
N ALA A 399 11.43 17.96 9.18
CA ALA A 399 11.11 19.16 9.93
C ALA A 399 10.71 20.35 9.05
N ASN A 400 11.08 20.34 7.76
CA ASN A 400 10.74 21.39 6.80
C ASN A 400 9.33 21.25 6.24
N LEU A 401 8.71 20.07 6.37
CA LEU A 401 7.30 19.90 6.03
C LEU A 401 6.44 20.45 7.17
N VAL A 402 5.83 21.61 6.93
CA VAL A 402 4.92 22.31 7.85
C VAL A 402 3.74 22.89 7.07
N GLY A 403 2.51 22.71 7.55
CA GLY A 403 1.29 23.15 6.87
C GLY A 403 0.89 22.23 5.71
N PRO A 404 0.29 22.75 4.63
CA PRO A 404 -0.24 21.92 3.55
C PRO A 404 0.87 21.25 2.74
N VAL A 405 0.63 19.99 2.39
CA VAL A 405 1.48 19.17 1.50
C VAL A 405 0.58 18.41 0.54
N ASN A 406 0.79 18.58 -0.76
CA ASN A 406 0.04 17.84 -1.78
C ASN A 406 0.61 16.42 -1.91
N ALA A 407 -0.15 15.43 -1.46
CA ALA A 407 0.16 14.02 -1.64
C ALA A 407 -0.47 13.51 -2.94
N VAL A 408 0.16 13.88 -4.05
CA VAL A 408 -0.16 13.45 -5.41
C VAL A 408 1.11 12.98 -6.12
N ALA A 409 0.98 12.07 -7.07
CA ALA A 409 2.07 11.70 -7.96
C ALA A 409 2.47 12.91 -8.83
N PRO A 410 3.76 13.04 -9.22
CA PRO A 410 4.25 14.21 -9.95
C PRO A 410 3.70 14.33 -11.39
N GLN A 411 3.05 13.28 -11.91
CA GLN A 411 2.46 13.24 -13.25
C GLN A 411 0.94 13.05 -13.17
N PRO A 412 0.16 14.14 -12.99
CA PRO A 412 -1.29 14.06 -13.14
C PRO A 412 -1.65 13.65 -14.57
N VAL A 413 -2.79 12.98 -14.73
CA VAL A 413 -3.25 12.48 -16.04
C VAL A 413 -4.66 12.94 -16.31
N THR A 414 -5.07 12.98 -17.58
CA THR A 414 -6.48 13.17 -17.93
C THR A 414 -7.29 11.89 -17.68
N ASN A 415 -8.62 11.98 -17.62
CA ASN A 415 -9.48 10.80 -17.52
C ASN A 415 -9.31 9.86 -18.73
N ALA A 416 -9.12 10.42 -19.92
CA ALA A 416 -8.83 9.67 -21.13
C ALA A 416 -7.52 8.86 -21.00
N ASP A 417 -6.47 9.49 -20.46
CA ASP A 417 -5.17 8.83 -20.24
C ASP A 417 -5.24 7.77 -19.14
N TYR A 418 -5.96 8.05 -18.05
CA TYR A 418 -6.20 7.07 -16.98
C TYR A 418 -6.93 5.84 -17.53
N THR A 419 -8.03 6.06 -18.26
CA THR A 419 -8.84 5.01 -18.90
C THR A 419 -7.97 4.15 -19.84
N ARG A 420 -7.22 4.80 -20.74
CA ARG A 420 -6.35 4.10 -21.70
C ARG A 420 -5.28 3.28 -20.99
N THR A 421 -4.69 3.84 -19.93
CA THR A 421 -3.62 3.19 -19.17
C THR A 421 -4.16 1.99 -18.39
N LEU A 422 -5.26 2.15 -17.66
CA LEU A 422 -5.87 1.05 -16.90
C LEU A 422 -6.30 -0.09 -17.84
N ALA A 423 -6.97 0.23 -18.96
CA ALA A 423 -7.37 -0.73 -19.98
C ALA A 423 -6.17 -1.53 -20.54
N ARG A 424 -5.05 -0.85 -20.83
CA ARG A 424 -3.81 -1.47 -21.27
C ARG A 424 -3.23 -2.41 -20.21
N VAL A 425 -3.16 -1.96 -18.96
CA VAL A 425 -2.60 -2.75 -17.83
C VAL A 425 -3.45 -4.00 -17.57
N VAL A 426 -4.78 -3.91 -17.62
CA VAL A 426 -5.65 -5.08 -17.47
C VAL A 426 -5.82 -5.90 -18.75
N ARG A 427 -5.24 -5.45 -19.87
CA ARG A 427 -5.31 -6.06 -21.20
C ARG A 427 -6.75 -6.26 -21.69
N ARG A 428 -7.52 -5.18 -21.65
CA ARG A 428 -8.92 -5.13 -22.12
C ARG A 428 -9.17 -3.87 -22.93
N PRO A 429 -10.09 -3.91 -23.92
CA PRO A 429 -10.53 -2.69 -24.59
C PRO A 429 -11.27 -1.77 -23.61
N ALA A 430 -11.20 -0.47 -23.85
CA ALA A 430 -12.01 0.56 -23.17
C ALA A 430 -12.51 1.57 -24.21
N LEU A 431 -13.31 1.08 -25.16
CA LEU A 431 -13.71 1.82 -26.35
C LEU A 431 -15.03 2.58 -26.16
N LEU A 432 -15.88 2.12 -25.26
CA LEU A 432 -17.18 2.74 -25.01
C LEU A 432 -17.05 3.81 -23.92
N PRO A 433 -17.51 5.05 -24.14
CA PRO A 433 -17.60 6.03 -23.08
C PRO A 433 -18.59 5.55 -22.00
N VAL A 434 -18.31 5.90 -20.74
CA VAL A 434 -19.24 5.65 -19.64
C VAL A 434 -20.47 6.54 -19.82
N PRO A 435 -21.70 6.01 -19.78
CA PRO A 435 -22.90 6.82 -19.82
C PRO A 435 -22.91 7.86 -18.69
N GLU A 436 -23.29 9.10 -18.99
CA GLU A 436 -23.26 10.22 -18.03
C GLU A 436 -24.09 9.98 -16.76
N PHE A 437 -25.14 9.15 -16.86
CA PHE A 437 -25.99 8.81 -15.72
C PHE A 437 -25.34 7.83 -14.73
N GLY A 438 -24.26 7.12 -15.11
CA GLY A 438 -23.62 6.09 -14.28
C GLY A 438 -23.11 6.64 -12.94
N PRO A 439 -22.21 7.63 -12.94
CA PRO A 439 -21.76 8.30 -11.72
C PRO A 439 -22.90 8.98 -10.95
N ALA A 440 -23.85 9.60 -11.65
CA ALA A 440 -24.99 10.28 -11.02
C ALA A 440 -25.93 9.30 -10.28
N LEU A 441 -26.09 8.07 -10.77
CA LEU A 441 -26.88 7.03 -10.11
C LEU A 441 -26.29 6.66 -8.74
N LEU A 442 -24.95 6.54 -8.67
CA LEU A 442 -24.21 6.12 -7.48
C LEU A 442 -24.00 7.26 -6.49
N LEU A 443 -23.56 8.43 -6.97
CA LEU A 443 -23.10 9.55 -6.14
C LEU A 443 -24.11 10.71 -6.08
N GLY A 444 -25.22 10.64 -6.82
CA GLY A 444 -26.07 11.79 -7.07
C GLY A 444 -25.41 12.77 -8.05
N THR A 445 -26.15 13.78 -8.50
CA THR A 445 -25.65 14.78 -9.47
C THR A 445 -24.53 15.63 -8.89
N GLU A 446 -24.66 16.07 -7.63
CA GLU A 446 -23.62 16.84 -6.93
C GLU A 446 -22.35 15.99 -6.74
N GLY A 447 -22.45 14.76 -6.24
CA GLY A 447 -21.28 13.89 -6.06
C GLY A 447 -20.63 13.46 -7.39
N ALA A 448 -21.41 13.29 -8.46
CA ALA A 448 -20.86 13.07 -9.79
C ALA A 448 -20.03 14.27 -10.27
N ARG A 449 -20.49 15.50 -10.03
CA ARG A 449 -19.75 16.72 -10.37
C ARG A 449 -18.52 16.91 -9.48
N GLU A 450 -18.70 16.82 -8.17
CA GLU A 450 -17.68 17.13 -7.17
C GLU A 450 -16.58 16.07 -7.05
N LEU A 451 -16.83 14.82 -7.45
CA LEU A 451 -15.87 13.73 -7.33
C LEU A 451 -15.53 13.05 -8.67
N ALA A 452 -16.53 12.72 -9.48
CA ALA A 452 -16.30 11.93 -10.70
C ALA A 452 -15.89 12.77 -11.92
N ALA A 453 -16.41 13.98 -12.02
CA ALA A 453 -16.09 14.97 -13.05
C ALA A 453 -15.12 16.06 -12.55
N ALA A 454 -14.59 15.90 -11.33
CA ALA A 454 -13.63 16.85 -10.80
C ALA A 454 -12.38 16.93 -11.69
N SER A 455 -11.88 18.15 -11.89
CA SER A 455 -10.71 18.44 -12.72
C SER A 455 -9.72 19.28 -11.92
N GLN A 456 -8.69 18.61 -11.41
CA GLN A 456 -7.67 19.23 -10.57
C GLN A 456 -6.29 18.78 -11.04
N ARG A 457 -5.50 19.70 -11.58
CA ARG A 457 -4.13 19.45 -12.04
C ARG A 457 -3.11 19.82 -10.96
N VAL A 458 -3.09 19.01 -9.89
CA VAL A 458 -2.30 19.28 -8.68
C VAL A 458 -0.86 18.81 -8.85
N GLN A 459 0.07 19.62 -8.35
CA GLN A 459 1.50 19.36 -8.32
C GLN A 459 1.98 19.20 -6.87
N PRO A 460 2.84 18.21 -6.59
CA PRO A 460 3.39 17.96 -5.27
C PRO A 460 4.64 18.84 -5.04
N THR A 461 4.48 20.16 -5.13
CA THR A 461 5.62 21.11 -5.23
C THR A 461 6.53 21.01 -4.03
N ARG A 462 5.97 20.98 -2.81
CA ARG A 462 6.79 20.87 -1.59
C ARG A 462 7.52 19.54 -1.49
N LEU A 463 6.89 18.46 -1.93
CA LEU A 463 7.55 17.15 -1.98
C LEU A 463 8.69 17.17 -3.00
N GLN A 464 8.52 17.80 -4.16
CA GLN A 464 9.57 17.95 -5.16
C GLN A 464 10.73 18.82 -4.68
N GLU A 465 10.44 19.97 -4.05
CA GLU A 465 11.45 20.86 -3.46
C GLU A 465 12.23 20.18 -2.34
N SER A 466 11.59 19.26 -1.62
CA SER A 466 12.22 18.42 -0.58
C SER A 466 12.90 17.16 -1.14
N GLU A 467 12.97 16.99 -2.47
CA GLU A 467 13.56 15.83 -3.14
C GLU A 467 12.93 14.50 -2.72
N HIS A 468 11.61 14.48 -2.51
CA HIS A 468 10.88 13.25 -2.20
C HIS A 468 10.95 12.25 -3.36
N ARG A 469 11.44 11.04 -3.04
CA ARG A 469 11.48 9.92 -3.99
C ARG A 469 10.09 9.27 -4.07
N PHE A 470 9.41 9.47 -5.19
CA PHE A 470 8.23 8.69 -5.53
C PHE A 470 8.63 7.29 -6.00
N ARG A 471 8.11 6.25 -5.35
CA ARG A 471 8.22 4.85 -5.79
C ARG A 471 7.59 4.65 -7.16
N THR A 472 6.44 5.27 -7.41
CA THR A 472 5.68 5.10 -8.65
C THR A 472 5.24 6.44 -9.25
N PRO A 473 6.15 7.21 -9.87
CA PRO A 473 5.83 8.54 -10.40
C PRO A 473 4.91 8.52 -11.62
N ALA A 474 4.86 7.41 -12.36
CA ALA A 474 4.07 7.23 -13.58
C ALA A 474 2.93 6.23 -13.37
N LEU A 475 1.73 6.57 -13.86
CA LEU A 475 0.50 5.82 -13.60
C LEU A 475 0.57 4.38 -14.11
N ASP A 476 1.11 4.17 -15.30
CA ASP A 476 1.23 2.84 -15.91
C ASP A 476 2.01 1.90 -14.99
N PHE A 477 3.14 2.36 -14.47
CA PHE A 477 3.98 1.59 -13.57
C PHE A 477 3.32 1.35 -12.21
N ALA A 478 2.67 2.38 -11.65
CA ALA A 478 1.91 2.25 -10.40
C ALA A 478 0.83 1.17 -10.51
N LEU A 479 0.01 1.23 -11.56
CA LEU A 479 -1.05 0.25 -11.82
C LEU A 479 -0.47 -1.14 -12.07
N ARG A 480 0.62 -1.27 -12.82
CA ARG A 480 1.26 -2.58 -13.03
C ARG A 480 1.77 -3.19 -11.73
N HIS A 481 2.39 -2.38 -10.88
CA HIS A 481 2.90 -2.83 -9.60
C HIS A 481 1.78 -3.38 -8.70
N ILE A 482 0.71 -2.61 -8.51
CA ILE A 482 -0.40 -3.01 -7.62
C ILE A 482 -1.37 -4.02 -8.25
N LEU A 483 -1.29 -4.31 -9.55
CA LEU A 483 -2.11 -5.31 -10.24
C LEU A 483 -1.33 -6.56 -10.67
N GLY A 484 -0.06 -6.69 -10.27
CA GLY A 484 0.76 -7.87 -10.56
C GLY A 484 1.15 -8.02 -12.04
N ARG A 485 1.41 -6.91 -12.71
CA ARG A 485 1.72 -6.82 -14.16
C ARG A 485 3.10 -6.21 -14.45
N THR A 486 3.97 -6.05 -13.45
CA THR A 486 5.30 -5.44 -13.63
C THR A 486 6.22 -6.22 -14.59
N LEU A 487 6.05 -7.55 -14.68
CA LEU A 487 6.83 -8.42 -15.56
C LEU A 487 6.33 -8.47 -17.01
N ASP A 488 5.35 -7.63 -17.37
CA ASP A 488 4.83 -7.55 -18.72
C ASP A 488 5.84 -6.82 -19.64
N ASN A 489 6.74 -7.59 -20.26
CA ASN A 489 7.84 -7.15 -21.14
C ASN A 489 7.43 -6.42 -22.46
N ARG A 490 6.24 -5.84 -22.55
CA ARG A 490 5.74 -5.22 -23.81
C ARG A 490 5.86 -3.69 -23.85
N THR A 491 6.70 -3.05 -23.02
CA THR A 491 6.78 -1.56 -23.01
C THR A 491 8.16 -0.98 -22.73
N GLN A 492 9.22 -1.73 -23.04
CA GLN A 492 10.58 -1.18 -23.19
C GLN A 492 11.11 -1.36 -24.63
N ARG A 493 10.22 -1.37 -25.63
CA ARG A 493 10.59 -1.25 -27.04
C ARG A 493 9.97 0.02 -27.62
#